data_AF-A0A1G8XY98-F1
#
_entry.id   AF-A0A1G8XY98-F1
#
_cell.length_a   1.000
_cell.length_b   1.000
_cell.length_c   1.000
_cell.angle_alpha   90.00
_cell.angle_beta   90.00
_cell.angle_gamma   90.00
#
_symmetry.space_group_name_H-M   'P 1'
#
loop_
_entity.id
_entity.type
_entity.pdbx_description
1 polymer ?
#
loop_
_entity_poly.entity_id
_entity_poly.type
_entity_poly.pdbx_seq_one_letter_code
_entity_poly.pdbx_strand_id
1 'polypeptide(L)'
;MAAKKDNKYAEKWTKQVVLDHLTQILQKVKTDKIFYLGVALAELDLYHQVWSEWTKKFETDKQVSDTIKRIEGLIEANILQLAGSNKMNTAIAIFVLKNKYKWSDKHEVDHTSKGESIVWNEVKTYDNGKDSE
;
A
#
# COMPACT_ATOMS: atom_id res chain seq x y z
N MET A 1 43.22 5.91 -7.53
CA MET A 1 42.93 6.46 -6.20
C MET A 1 41.61 5.86 -5.73
N ALA A 2 41.63 4.97 -4.73
CA ALA A 2 40.42 4.37 -4.19
C ALA A 2 39.76 5.36 -3.21
N ALA A 3 38.48 5.66 -3.41
CA ALA A 3 37.74 6.56 -2.53
C ALA A 3 37.66 5.97 -1.10
N LYS A 4 37.80 6.83 -0.08
CA LYS A 4 37.72 6.44 1.34
C LYS A 4 36.37 5.76 1.62
N LYS A 5 36.43 4.59 2.26
CA LYS A 5 35.33 3.94 2.96
C LYS A 5 34.71 5.00 3.89
N ASP A 6 33.43 5.31 3.73
CA ASP A 6 32.66 6.38 4.44
C ASP A 6 32.61 7.79 3.78
N ASN A 7 32.80 7.91 2.47
CA ASN A 7 32.54 9.19 1.79
C ASN A 7 31.03 9.49 1.62
N LYS A 8 30.43 10.18 2.61
CA LYS A 8 29.03 10.66 2.59
C LYS A 8 28.74 11.75 1.53
N TYR A 9 29.75 12.32 0.88
CA TYR A 9 29.57 13.34 -0.16
C TYR A 9 29.10 12.78 -1.51
N ALA A 10 29.09 11.45 -1.68
CA ALA A 10 28.60 10.78 -2.89
C ALA A 10 27.13 10.33 -2.77
N GLU A 11 26.43 10.67 -1.68
CA GLU A 11 25.03 10.30 -1.53
C GLU A 11 24.13 11.15 -2.44
N LYS A 12 23.62 10.53 -3.52
CA LYS A 12 22.66 11.12 -4.47
C LYS A 12 21.44 11.79 -3.82
N TRP A 13 21.03 11.29 -2.65
CA TRP A 13 19.82 11.73 -1.94
C TRP A 13 20.14 12.06 -0.48
N THR A 14 20.27 13.34 -0.15
CA THR A 14 20.38 13.79 1.25
C THR A 14 18.98 13.96 1.85
N LYS A 15 18.88 13.89 3.19
CA LYS A 15 17.59 14.07 3.90
C LYS A 15 16.87 15.36 3.48
N GLN A 16 17.60 16.48 3.40
CA GLN A 16 17.02 17.77 3.08
C GLN A 16 16.43 17.78 1.67
N VAL A 17 17.20 17.30 0.68
CA VAL A 17 16.75 17.21 -0.72
C VAL A 17 15.50 16.35 -0.83
N VAL A 18 15.46 15.22 -0.13
CA VAL A 18 14.30 14.33 -0.11
C VAL A 18 13.09 15.02 0.50
N LEU A 19 13.25 15.72 1.63
CA LEU A 19 12.15 16.47 2.25
C LEU A 19 11.63 17.60 1.35
N ASP A 20 12.51 18.29 0.63
CA ASP A 20 12.10 19.35 -0.29
C ASP A 20 11.26 18.78 -1.45
N HIS A 21 11.67 17.64 -2.02
CA HIS A 21 10.88 16.92 -3.01
C HIS A 21 9.56 16.38 -2.44
N LEU A 22 9.58 15.75 -1.27
CA LEU A 22 8.37 15.24 -0.62
C LEU A 22 7.37 16.36 -0.32
N THR A 23 7.85 17.54 0.05
CA THR A 23 6.99 18.71 0.28
C THR A 23 6.31 19.15 -1.02
N GLN A 24 7.05 19.19 -2.14
CA GLN A 24 6.48 19.50 -3.46
C GLN A 24 5.45 18.45 -3.90
N ILE A 25 5.77 17.17 -3.74
CA ILE A 25 4.85 16.05 -4.03
C ILE A 25 3.58 16.19 -3.19
N LEU A 26 3.73 16.43 -1.88
CA LEU A 26 2.61 16.61 -0.96
C LEU A 26 1.70 17.77 -1.38
N GLN A 27 2.29 18.89 -1.82
CA GLN A 27 1.53 20.04 -2.30
C GLN A 27 0.76 19.69 -3.58
N LYS A 28 1.40 19.06 -4.56
CA LYS A 28 0.76 18.64 -5.82
C LYS A 28 -0.38 17.65 -5.58
N VAL A 29 -0.15 16.63 -4.76
CA VAL A 29 -1.19 15.63 -4.41
C VAL A 29 -2.41 16.27 -3.78
N LYS A 30 -2.23 17.33 -2.98
CA LYS A 30 -3.35 18.08 -2.38
C LYS A 30 -4.07 18.96 -3.39
N THR A 31 -3.34 19.75 -4.17
CA THR A 31 -3.94 20.75 -5.09
C THR A 31 -4.64 20.08 -6.26
N ASP A 32 -3.94 19.14 -6.91
CA ASP A 32 -4.40 18.54 -8.17
C ASP A 32 -5.21 17.26 -7.95
N LYS A 33 -5.41 16.88 -6.69
CA LYS A 33 -6.10 15.64 -6.27
C LYS A 33 -5.56 14.40 -6.96
N ILE A 34 -4.24 14.32 -7.07
CA ILE A 34 -3.55 13.20 -7.73
C ILE A 34 -3.88 11.89 -7.02
N PHE A 35 -4.33 10.91 -7.80
CA PHE A 35 -4.68 9.57 -7.32
C PHE A 35 -3.63 8.50 -7.68
N TYR A 36 -2.59 8.87 -8.43
CA TYR A 36 -1.51 7.99 -8.81
C TYR A 36 -0.15 8.66 -8.58
N LEU A 37 0.66 8.10 -7.69
CA LEU A 37 1.96 8.65 -7.29
C LEU A 37 2.89 8.90 -8.49
N GLY A 38 2.86 8.04 -9.50
CA GLY A 38 3.72 8.18 -10.68
C GLY A 38 3.51 9.49 -11.44
N VAL A 39 2.28 10.06 -11.41
CA VAL A 39 2.01 11.38 -12.01
C VAL A 39 2.75 12.47 -11.25
N ALA A 40 2.65 12.48 -9.92
CA ALA A 40 3.33 13.47 -9.08
C ALA A 40 4.87 13.39 -9.19
N LEU A 41 5.42 12.18 -9.38
CA LEU A 41 6.85 11.97 -9.58
C LEU A 41 7.32 12.43 -10.97
N ALA A 42 6.57 12.09 -12.02
CA ALA A 42 6.91 12.47 -13.39
C ALA A 42 6.94 14.00 -13.57
N GLU A 43 6.04 14.73 -12.91
CA GLU A 43 6.02 16.19 -12.93
C GLU A 43 7.23 16.85 -12.26
N LEU A 44 8.01 16.10 -11.49
CA LEU A 44 9.25 16.54 -10.86
C LEU A 44 10.49 15.92 -11.52
N ASP A 45 10.33 15.32 -12.72
CA ASP A 45 11.37 14.57 -13.43
C ASP A 45 11.99 13.43 -12.59
N LEU A 46 11.18 12.83 -11.71
CA LEU A 46 11.57 11.70 -10.87
C LEU A 46 11.06 10.38 -11.44
N TYR A 47 11.88 9.33 -11.34
CA TYR A 47 11.49 7.98 -11.73
C TYR A 47 10.88 7.21 -10.55
N HIS A 48 9.97 6.27 -10.83
CA HIS A 48 9.18 5.59 -9.80
C HIS A 48 10.02 4.88 -8.73
N GLN A 49 11.15 4.29 -9.11
CA GLN A 49 12.05 3.56 -8.19
C GLN A 49 12.67 4.46 -7.11
N VAL A 50 12.77 5.78 -7.35
CA VAL A 50 13.22 6.76 -6.34
C VAL A 50 12.36 6.70 -5.09
N TRP A 51 11.05 6.51 -5.23
CA TRP A 51 10.16 6.41 -4.07
C TRP A 51 10.54 5.23 -3.17
N SER A 52 10.77 4.06 -3.76
CA SER A 52 11.19 2.87 -3.00
C SER A 52 12.57 3.06 -2.37
N GLU A 53 13.50 3.71 -3.08
CA GLU A 53 14.81 4.07 -2.54
C GLU A 53 14.67 4.97 -1.31
N TRP A 54 13.85 6.02 -1.36
CA TRP A 54 13.64 6.94 -0.24
C TRP A 54 12.95 6.26 0.94
N THR A 55 11.90 5.48 0.70
CA THR A 55 11.18 4.76 1.77
C THR A 55 12.11 3.80 2.51
N LYS A 56 12.97 3.07 1.80
CA LYS A 56 13.93 2.15 2.43
C LYS A 56 15.07 2.89 3.13
N LYS A 57 15.66 3.89 2.47
CA LYS A 57 16.82 4.62 2.99
C LYS A 57 16.49 5.39 4.27
N PHE A 58 15.29 5.96 4.35
CA PHE A 58 14.87 6.82 5.45
C PHE A 58 13.77 6.18 6.31
N GLU A 59 13.68 4.85 6.34
CA GLU A 59 12.64 4.13 7.08
C GLU A 59 12.61 4.48 8.58
N THR A 60 13.79 4.75 9.16
CA THR A 60 13.97 5.12 10.58
C THR A 60 13.86 6.63 10.83
N ASP A 61 13.91 7.45 9.78
CA ASP A 61 13.72 8.90 9.91
C ASP A 61 12.24 9.22 9.97
N LYS A 62 11.73 9.52 11.17
CA LYS A 62 10.31 9.79 11.39
C LYS A 62 9.76 10.89 10.49
N GLN A 63 10.53 11.96 10.27
CA GLN A 63 10.04 13.09 9.50
C GLN A 63 9.81 12.71 8.03
N VAL A 64 10.77 12.00 7.43
CA VAL A 64 10.65 11.50 6.05
C VAL A 64 9.56 10.42 5.97
N SER A 65 9.59 9.44 6.86
CA SER A 65 8.64 8.32 6.92
C SER A 65 7.20 8.79 7.09
N ASP A 66 6.94 9.73 8.01
CA ASP A 66 5.60 10.28 8.25
C ASP A 66 5.11 11.11 7.07
N THR A 67 6.01 11.85 6.39
CA THR A 67 5.66 12.60 5.19
C THR A 67 5.28 11.68 4.04
N ILE A 68 6.03 10.59 3.83
CA ILE A 68 5.71 9.55 2.85
C ILE A 68 4.33 8.93 3.13
N LYS A 69 4.08 8.51 4.37
CA LYS A 69 2.78 7.96 4.77
C LYS A 69 1.64 8.95 4.56
N ARG A 70 1.88 10.23 4.84
CA ARG A 70 0.88 11.29 4.63
C ARG A 70 0.54 11.47 3.15
N ILE A 71 1.54 11.39 2.27
CA ILE A 71 1.32 11.43 0.82
C ILE A 71 0.51 10.20 0.38
N GLU A 72 0.89 9.01 0.84
CA GLU A 72 0.19 7.77 0.47
C GLU A 72 -1.28 7.76 0.93
N GLY A 73 -1.54 8.23 2.15
CA GLY A 73 -2.90 8.35 2.68
C GLY A 73 -3.73 9.43 1.97
N LEU A 74 -3.12 10.51 1.49
CA LEU A 74 -3.83 11.50 0.66
C LEU A 74 -4.17 10.95 -0.71
N ILE A 75 -3.27 10.19 -1.32
CA ILE A 75 -3.54 9.51 -2.60
C ILE A 75 -4.72 8.53 -2.44
N GLU A 76 -4.72 7.75 -1.35
CA GLU A 76 -5.83 6.84 -1.01
C GLU A 76 -7.16 7.60 -0.86
N ALA A 77 -7.15 8.71 -0.10
CA ALA A 77 -8.33 9.54 0.08
C ALA A 77 -8.82 10.18 -1.24
N ASN A 78 -7.90 10.60 -2.11
CA ASN A 78 -8.22 11.16 -3.43
C ASN A 78 -8.90 10.10 -4.32
N ILE A 79 -8.44 8.85 -4.31
CA ILE A 79 -9.08 7.74 -5.05
C ILE A 79 -10.55 7.62 -4.61
N LEU A 80 -10.79 7.57 -3.30
CA LEU A 80 -12.14 7.43 -2.75
C LEU A 80 -13.01 8.65 -3.10
N GLN A 81 -12.48 9.87 -2.97
CA GLN A 81 -13.20 11.09 -3.30
C GLN A 81 -13.58 11.16 -4.79
N LEU A 82 -12.66 10.82 -5.69
CA LEU A 82 -12.91 10.84 -7.13
C LEU A 82 -13.91 9.76 -7.55
N ALA A 83 -13.83 8.57 -6.97
CA ALA A 83 -14.81 7.51 -7.20
C ALA A 83 -16.20 7.91 -6.68
N GLY A 84 -16.28 8.44 -5.44
CA GLY A 84 -17.54 8.88 -4.83
C GLY A 84 -18.19 10.08 -5.53
N SER A 85 -17.40 10.89 -6.24
CA SER A 85 -17.90 12.01 -7.07
C SER A 85 -18.13 11.64 -8.54
N ASN A 86 -18.05 10.35 -8.89
CA ASN A 86 -18.20 9.84 -10.26
C ASN A 86 -17.21 10.44 -11.27
N LYS A 87 -16.04 10.90 -10.80
CA LYS A 87 -14.93 11.44 -11.62
C LYS A 87 -13.85 10.41 -11.92
N MET A 88 -14.00 9.21 -11.38
CA MET A 88 -13.15 8.05 -11.61
C MET A 88 -14.04 6.83 -11.78
N ASN A 89 -13.62 5.91 -12.65
CA ASN A 89 -14.28 4.63 -12.77
C ASN A 89 -14.18 3.85 -11.45
N THR A 90 -15.34 3.52 -10.86
CA THR A 90 -15.43 2.84 -9.57
C THR A 90 -14.74 1.48 -9.56
N ALA A 91 -14.77 0.72 -10.66
CA ALA A 91 -14.10 -0.57 -10.73
C ALA A 91 -12.57 -0.42 -10.67
N ILE A 92 -12.01 0.61 -11.31
CA ILE A 92 -10.59 0.95 -11.21
C ILE A 92 -10.24 1.36 -9.77
N ALA A 93 -11.07 2.20 -9.14
CA ALA A 93 -10.86 2.62 -7.75
C ALA A 93 -10.83 1.41 -6.80
N ILE A 94 -11.82 0.51 -6.89
CA ILE A 94 -11.89 -0.72 -6.09
C ILE A 94 -10.66 -1.60 -6.34
N PHE A 95 -10.28 -1.79 -7.60
CA PHE A 95 -9.09 -2.59 -7.95
C PHE A 95 -7.82 -2.04 -7.29
N VAL A 96 -7.61 -0.73 -7.33
CA VAL A 96 -6.44 -0.09 -6.71
C VAL A 96 -6.49 -0.17 -5.19
N LEU A 97 -7.64 0.12 -4.58
CA LEU A 97 -7.82 0.07 -3.12
C LEU A 97 -7.56 -1.34 -2.56
N LYS A 98 -8.05 -2.38 -3.23
CA LYS A 98 -7.82 -3.78 -2.82
C LYS A 98 -6.35 -4.20 -2.99
N ASN A 99 -5.77 -3.98 -4.16
CA ASN A 99 -4.42 -4.48 -4.46
C ASN A 99 -3.30 -3.69 -3.77
N LYS A 100 -3.44 -2.36 -3.66
CA LYS A 100 -2.40 -1.49 -3.12
C LYS A 100 -2.60 -1.17 -1.63
N TYR A 101 -3.83 -0.89 -1.23
CA TYR A 101 -4.16 -0.44 0.13
C TYR A 101 -4.76 -1.54 1.00
N LYS A 102 -4.84 -2.78 0.49
CA LYS A 102 -5.31 -3.97 1.22
C LYS A 102 -6.73 -3.82 1.77
N TRP A 103 -7.58 -3.04 1.12
CA TRP A 103 -9.00 -3.00 1.45
C TRP A 103 -9.62 -4.38 1.21
N SER A 104 -10.53 -4.78 2.09
CA SER A 104 -11.29 -6.01 1.97
C SER A 104 -12.79 -5.70 2.03
N ASP A 105 -13.55 -6.47 1.27
CA ASP A 105 -15.00 -6.44 1.40
C ASP A 105 -15.36 -7.18 2.69
N LYS A 106 -16.26 -6.59 3.49
CA LYS A 106 -16.87 -7.31 4.60
C LYS A 106 -18.00 -8.17 4.04
N HIS A 107 -17.93 -9.47 4.29
CA HIS A 107 -19.01 -10.41 4.01
C HIS A 107 -19.68 -10.80 5.31
N GLU A 108 -20.99 -10.52 5.42
CA GLU A 108 -21.86 -11.11 6.43
C GLU A 108 -22.65 -12.22 5.72
N VAL A 109 -22.35 -13.47 6.07
CA VAL A 109 -23.08 -14.63 5.56
C VAL A 109 -24.00 -15.10 6.68
N ASP A 110 -25.29 -14.79 6.54
CA ASP A 110 -26.32 -15.30 7.43
C ASP A 110 -26.65 -16.74 7.03
N HIS A 111 -26.15 -17.69 7.81
CA HIS A 111 -26.56 -19.09 7.72
C HIS A 111 -27.86 -19.31 8.51
N THR A 112 -28.95 -18.63 8.15
CA THR A 112 -30.27 -19.02 8.63
C THR A 112 -30.70 -20.23 7.81
N SER A 113 -30.30 -21.43 8.26
CA SER A 113 -31.07 -22.61 7.91
C SER A 113 -32.46 -22.41 8.51
N LYS A 114 -33.52 -22.69 7.74
CA LYS A 114 -34.92 -22.55 8.16
C LYS A 114 -35.29 -23.58 9.25
N GLY A 115 -34.54 -23.64 10.35
CA GLY A 115 -34.68 -24.62 11.43
C GLY A 115 -33.96 -25.95 11.20
N GLU A 116 -33.23 -26.15 10.10
CA GLU A 116 -32.50 -27.41 9.86
C GLU A 116 -31.05 -27.32 10.33
N SER A 117 -30.65 -28.13 11.30
CA SER A 117 -29.30 -28.16 11.83
C SER A 117 -28.27 -28.53 10.75
N ILE A 118 -27.15 -27.81 10.72
CA ILE A 118 -26.00 -28.18 9.87
C ILE A 118 -25.39 -29.46 10.45
N VAL A 119 -25.54 -30.59 9.75
CA VAL A 119 -24.88 -31.86 10.08
C VAL A 119 -23.48 -31.85 9.47
N TRP A 120 -22.45 -31.74 10.30
CA TRP A 120 -21.07 -31.95 9.89
C TRP A 120 -20.78 -33.45 9.80
N ASN A 121 -20.67 -33.97 8.57
CA ASN A 121 -20.18 -35.33 8.36
C ASN A 121 -18.66 -35.34 8.46
N GLU A 122 -18.13 -35.62 9.66
CA GLU A 122 -16.72 -35.99 9.82
C GLU A 122 -16.49 -37.36 9.16
N VAL A 123 -15.75 -37.37 8.05
CA VAL A 123 -15.24 -38.62 7.46
C VAL A 123 -14.21 -39.18 8.42
N LYS A 124 -14.61 -40.16 9.24
CA LYS A 124 -13.67 -40.93 10.06
C LYS A 124 -12.84 -41.83 9.14
N THR A 125 -11.59 -41.46 8.89
CA THR A 125 -10.59 -42.38 8.34
C THR A 125 -10.23 -43.38 9.44
N TYR A 126 -10.61 -44.65 9.28
CA TYR A 126 -10.19 -45.70 10.19
C TYR A 126 -8.70 -45.98 10.00
N ASP A 127 -7.94 -45.81 11.08
CA ASP A 127 -6.56 -46.24 11.25
C ASP A 127 -6.55 -47.77 11.33
N ASN A 128 -6.11 -48.45 10.27
CA ASN A 128 -5.94 -49.90 10.27
C ASN A 128 -4.65 -50.26 11.02
N GLY A 129 -4.76 -50.34 12.35
CA GLY A 129 -3.67 -50.73 13.24
C GLY A 129 -4.10 -51.71 14.32
N LYS A 130 -4.09 -53.02 13.97
CA LYS A 130 -3.88 -54.24 14.80
C LYS A 130 -4.79 -54.53 16.01
N ASP A 131 -5.27 -55.78 16.06
CA ASP A 131 -5.39 -56.64 17.27
C ASP A 131 -5.41 -58.10 16.75
N SER A 132 -4.35 -58.91 16.89
CA SER A 132 -4.01 -59.80 18.02
C SER A 132 -5.07 -60.86 18.36
N GLU A 133 -4.86 -62.08 17.86
CA GLU A 133 -4.93 -63.35 18.60
C GLU A 133 -3.83 -64.29 18.08
#